data_AF-A0A8T2ZFR5-F1
#
_entry.id   AF-A0A8T2ZFR5-F1
#
_cell.length_a   1.000
_cell.length_b   1.000
_cell.length_c   1.000
_cell.angle_alpha   90.00
_cell.angle_beta   90.00
_cell.angle_gamma   90.00
#
_symmetry.space_group_name_H-M   'P 1'
#
loop_
_entity.id
_entity.type
_entity.pdbx_description
1 polymer ?
#
loop_
_entity_poly.entity_id
_entity_poly.type
_entity_poly.pdbx_seq_one_letter_code
_entity_poly.pdbx_strand_id
1 'polypeptide(L)'
;MASLSGLCSSSPSLKPKQSLWKTTLNPPLLKTSLTYRTRTLLTPTRSIASDIPADLSKTNDKLPNKPKQLGLEKDPNSLWRRYVDWLYQHKELGLYLDVSRIGFTDEFVSEMEPRFHKAFKDMEELEKGAIANPDEGRMVGHYWLRNSTLAPNSFLKTQIDKALDAVCDFADQVVSGKIKTPDGGRFTQILSVGIGGSALGPQFVAEALAPDNPPLKIRFIDNTDPAGIDHQIAQLGPELASTLVIVISKSGGTPETRNGLLEVQQAFREAGLDFAKQGVAITQENSLLDNTARIEGWLARFPMFDWVGGRTSEMSAVGLLPAALQGIDIREMLAGAALMDEANRTTVLRNNPAALLALCWYWASEGVGSKDMVVLPYKDSLLLFSRYLQQLVMESLGKEFDLDGNRVNQGLTVYGNKGSTDQHAYIQQLREGVHNFFVTFIEVLRDRPPGHDWELEPGVTCGDYLFGMLQGTRSALYAKDRESITVTVQEVNPRSVGALIGLYERAVGIYASLVNINAYHQPGVEAGKKAAGEVLALQKRVLAVLNEASCKQPVEPLTIEEVADRCHATEDIEMIYKIIAHMAANDRALIAEGSCGSPRSLKVFLGECNVDELFA
;
A
#
# COMPACT_ATOMS: atom_id res chain seq x y z
N MET A 1 -17.48 -52.68 -0.56
CA MET A 1 -17.46 -54.01 0.09
C MET A 1 -16.53 -53.98 1.30
N ALA A 2 -16.50 -55.03 2.12
CA ALA A 2 -15.95 -55.00 3.48
C ALA A 2 -14.43 -55.26 3.59
N SER A 3 -13.94 -55.17 4.84
CA SER A 3 -12.55 -55.26 5.30
C SER A 3 -11.98 -56.68 5.40
N LEU A 4 -10.64 -56.78 5.64
CA LEU A 4 -9.84 -57.83 6.35
C LEU A 4 -8.33 -57.50 6.13
N SER A 5 -7.34 -58.05 6.86
CA SER A 5 -6.94 -57.75 8.27
C SER A 5 -5.60 -58.44 8.68
N GLY A 6 -4.73 -57.78 9.46
CA GLY A 6 -3.63 -58.40 10.27
C GLY A 6 -2.21 -58.43 9.67
N LEU A 7 -1.12 -58.78 10.39
CA LEU A 7 -0.86 -58.98 11.85
C LEU A 7 0.67 -59.21 12.12
N CYS A 8 1.23 -58.77 13.28
CA CYS A 8 2.49 -59.17 13.99
C CYS A 8 3.86 -59.36 13.23
N SER A 9 5.07 -58.87 13.61
CA SER A 9 5.85 -58.66 14.88
C SER A 9 6.64 -59.89 15.42
N SER A 10 7.94 -59.88 15.82
CA SER A 10 9.03 -58.86 15.81
C SER A 10 10.40 -59.42 16.37
N SER A 11 11.51 -58.65 16.30
CA SER A 11 12.77 -58.75 17.12
C SER A 11 13.84 -59.82 16.70
N PRO A 12 15.11 -59.88 17.25
CA PRO A 12 15.71 -59.16 18.41
C PRO A 12 17.21 -58.68 18.37
N SER A 13 17.49 -57.61 19.14
CA SER A 13 18.65 -57.24 20.01
C SER A 13 20.13 -57.63 19.79
N LEU A 14 21.04 -56.70 20.16
CA LEU A 14 22.12 -56.91 21.18
C LEU A 14 22.57 -55.58 21.85
N LYS A 15 23.41 -55.62 22.92
CA LYS A 15 23.65 -54.51 23.91
C LYS A 15 25.15 -54.24 24.21
N PRO A 16 25.54 -53.02 24.66
CA PRO A 16 25.71 -52.63 26.11
C PRO A 16 25.28 -51.14 26.37
N LYS A 17 25.46 -50.41 27.51
CA LYS A 17 25.46 -50.60 29.01
C LYS A 17 25.09 -49.22 29.66
N GLN A 18 24.37 -49.10 30.79
CA GLN A 18 24.80 -49.02 32.23
C GLN A 18 25.91 -47.99 32.57
N SER A 19 25.87 -47.19 33.65
CA SER A 19 24.87 -46.93 34.72
C SER A 19 25.29 -45.69 35.57
N LEU A 20 24.40 -44.91 36.23
CA LEU A 20 23.99 -44.99 37.66
C LEU A 20 22.92 -43.87 37.92
N TRP A 21 21.69 -44.14 38.37
CA TRP A 21 21.19 -44.28 39.76
C TRP A 21 20.98 -42.99 40.60
N LYS A 22 19.70 -42.58 40.75
CA LYS A 22 18.93 -42.15 41.97
C LYS A 22 19.51 -41.03 42.90
N THR A 23 18.73 -40.18 43.59
CA THR A 23 17.45 -40.43 44.30
C THR A 23 16.62 -39.13 44.51
N THR A 24 15.38 -39.26 45.00
CA THR A 24 14.37 -38.22 45.30
C THR A 24 14.71 -37.23 46.43
N LEU A 25 14.11 -36.03 46.40
CA LEU A 25 13.66 -35.28 47.60
C LEU A 25 12.58 -34.22 47.26
N ASN A 26 11.78 -33.79 48.24
CA ASN A 26 10.67 -32.81 48.10
C ASN A 26 11.09 -31.37 48.45
N PRO A 27 10.46 -30.33 47.87
CA PRO A 27 10.44 -28.98 48.43
C PRO A 27 9.28 -28.78 49.44
N PRO A 28 9.38 -27.84 50.42
CA PRO A 28 8.47 -27.76 51.56
C PRO A 28 7.33 -26.73 51.43
N LEU A 29 6.28 -26.93 52.24
CA LEU A 29 5.31 -25.89 52.60
C LEU A 29 5.90 -24.93 53.64
N LEU A 30 5.75 -23.62 53.44
CA LEU A 30 5.79 -22.64 54.53
C LEU A 30 4.52 -21.77 54.51
N LYS A 31 3.87 -21.65 55.67
CA LYS A 31 2.81 -20.66 55.92
C LYS A 31 3.41 -19.49 56.67
N THR A 32 3.15 -18.27 56.22
CA THR A 32 3.27 -17.06 57.06
C THR A 32 1.98 -16.26 56.93
N SER A 33 1.32 -16.03 58.06
CA SER A 33 0.08 -15.25 58.14
C SER A 33 0.38 -13.78 58.33
N LEU A 34 -0.24 -12.90 57.56
CA LEU A 34 -0.40 -11.49 57.89
C LEU A 34 -1.86 -11.08 57.77
N THR A 35 -2.35 -10.37 58.79
CA THR A 35 -3.76 -10.02 58.96
C THR A 35 -4.08 -8.69 58.28
N TYR A 36 -5.14 -8.66 57.47
CA TYR A 36 -5.67 -7.40 56.96
C TYR A 36 -6.33 -6.61 58.10
N ARG A 37 -5.81 -5.41 58.38
CA ARG A 37 -6.46 -4.38 59.22
C ARG A 37 -7.09 -3.32 58.32
N THR A 38 -8.35 -3.00 58.57
CA THR A 38 -9.05 -1.88 57.92
C THR A 38 -8.74 -0.54 58.59
N ARG A 39 -8.32 0.49 57.83
CA ARG A 39 -8.90 1.84 57.92
C ARG A 39 -8.45 2.84 56.83
N THR A 40 -9.37 3.77 56.54
CA THR A 40 -9.20 5.15 56.04
C THR A 40 -8.42 5.42 54.73
N LEU A 41 -9.21 5.63 53.66
CA LEU A 41 -9.29 6.88 52.88
C LEU A 41 -8.03 7.77 52.78
N LEU A 42 -7.47 7.87 51.57
CA LEU A 42 -6.87 9.08 50.99
C LEU A 42 -7.19 9.13 49.48
N THR A 43 -7.16 10.32 48.88
CA THR A 43 -7.69 10.57 47.53
C THR A 43 -6.76 10.12 46.39
N PRO A 44 -7.28 9.55 45.30
CA PRO A 44 -6.51 9.35 44.07
C PRO A 44 -6.26 10.69 43.37
N THR A 45 -5.00 10.96 43.00
CA THR A 45 -4.62 12.10 42.15
C THR A 45 -5.10 11.90 40.71
N ARG A 46 -5.43 12.99 40.01
CA ARG A 46 -5.82 12.94 38.59
C ARG A 46 -4.64 12.49 37.74
N SER A 47 -4.88 11.54 36.83
CA SER A 47 -4.04 11.35 35.64
C SER A 47 -4.17 12.58 34.75
N ILE A 48 -3.04 13.10 34.25
CA ILE A 48 -3.04 14.18 33.26
C ILE A 48 -3.21 13.55 31.87
N ALA A 49 -4.47 13.34 31.48
CA ALA A 49 -4.81 13.32 30.06
C ALA A 49 -4.79 14.77 29.54
N SER A 50 -4.41 14.98 28.28
CA SER A 50 -4.32 16.32 27.69
C SER A 50 -5.71 16.92 27.45
N ASP A 51 -6.14 17.84 28.32
CA ASP A 51 -7.30 18.70 28.09
C ASP A 51 -7.05 19.63 26.88
N ILE A 52 -7.43 19.19 25.68
CA ILE A 52 -7.49 20.03 24.47
C ILE A 52 -8.80 20.84 24.52
N PRO A 53 -8.77 22.19 24.53
CA PRO A 53 -9.98 23.00 24.61
C PRO A 53 -10.90 22.80 23.39
N ALA A 54 -12.11 22.30 23.62
CA ALA A 54 -13.09 22.00 22.58
C ALA A 54 -13.84 23.24 22.03
N ASP A 55 -13.16 24.40 21.91
CA ASP A 55 -13.77 25.66 21.43
C ASP A 55 -12.92 26.42 20.39
N LEU A 56 -12.43 25.69 19.38
CA LEU A 56 -11.88 26.24 18.13
C LEU A 56 -12.38 25.46 16.90
N SER A 57 -13.69 25.47 16.65
CA SER A 57 -14.28 25.05 15.35
C SER A 57 -15.71 25.60 15.13
N LYS A 58 -15.89 26.92 15.29
CA LYS A 58 -17.17 27.62 15.08
C LYS A 58 -17.34 28.21 13.66
N THR A 59 -16.61 27.67 12.69
CA THR A 59 -16.74 27.94 11.24
C THR A 59 -16.60 26.64 10.47
N ASN A 60 -17.64 25.82 10.51
CA ASN A 60 -17.78 24.69 9.60
C ASN A 60 -19.28 24.33 9.50
N ASP A 61 -19.82 24.22 8.28
CA ASP A 61 -21.22 23.82 8.08
C ASP A 61 -21.36 22.34 8.45
N LYS A 62 -21.63 22.08 9.73
CA LYS A 62 -22.06 20.76 10.20
C LYS A 62 -23.56 20.65 9.97
N LEU A 63 -23.98 19.68 9.15
CA LEU A 63 -25.38 19.26 9.09
C LEU A 63 -25.88 19.01 10.52
N PRO A 64 -27.13 19.42 10.86
CA PRO A 64 -27.58 19.42 12.23
C PRO A 64 -27.50 18.02 12.82
N ASN A 65 -26.78 17.89 13.93
CA ASN A 65 -26.40 16.60 14.52
C ASN A 65 -27.59 15.91 15.23
N LYS A 66 -28.58 15.51 14.42
CA LYS A 66 -29.72 14.68 14.80
C LYS A 66 -29.18 13.30 15.24
N PRO A 67 -29.76 12.66 16.26
CA PRO A 67 -29.36 11.30 16.61
C PRO A 67 -29.64 10.35 15.44
N LYS A 68 -28.62 9.58 15.01
CA LYS A 68 -28.79 8.43 14.10
C LYS A 68 -29.69 7.39 14.81
N GLN A 69 -31.01 7.45 14.57
CA GLN A 69 -32.00 6.66 15.31
C GLN A 69 -33.00 5.89 14.43
N LEU A 70 -32.57 5.48 13.24
CA LEU A 70 -32.95 4.18 12.69
C LEU A 70 -31.68 3.32 12.58
N GLY A 71 -31.81 2.04 12.94
CA GLY A 71 -30.82 1.01 12.58
C GLY A 71 -30.96 0.59 11.12
N LEU A 72 -30.18 -0.39 10.69
CA LEU A 72 -30.29 -0.90 9.32
C LEU A 72 -31.63 -1.63 9.11
N GLU A 73 -32.29 -1.40 7.98
CA GLU A 73 -33.66 -1.88 7.69
C GLU A 73 -33.82 -3.41 7.72
N LYS A 74 -34.39 -3.94 8.81
CA LYS A 74 -34.50 -5.38 9.06
C LYS A 74 -35.69 -6.06 8.40
N ASP A 75 -36.71 -5.33 7.91
CA ASP A 75 -37.79 -5.99 7.15
C ASP A 75 -37.27 -6.45 5.78
N PRO A 76 -37.40 -7.74 5.42
CA PRO A 76 -36.89 -8.25 4.14
C PRO A 76 -37.50 -7.59 2.90
N ASN A 77 -38.74 -7.13 2.97
CA ASN A 77 -39.44 -6.52 1.83
C ASN A 77 -39.08 -5.04 1.67
N SER A 78 -38.85 -4.33 2.77
CA SER A 78 -38.22 -3.00 2.75
C SER A 78 -36.76 -3.07 2.29
N LEU A 79 -35.97 -4.02 2.80
CA LEU A 79 -34.57 -4.18 2.40
C LEU A 79 -34.45 -4.58 0.92
N TRP A 80 -35.35 -5.43 0.41
CA TRP A 80 -35.41 -5.76 -1.01
C TRP A 80 -35.80 -4.55 -1.88
N ARG A 81 -36.80 -3.75 -1.47
CA ARG A 81 -37.12 -2.49 -2.15
C ARG A 81 -35.92 -1.54 -2.15
N ARG A 82 -35.31 -1.29 -0.99
CA ARG A 82 -34.09 -0.47 -0.86
C ARG A 82 -32.95 -1.00 -1.74
N TYR A 83 -32.79 -2.32 -1.87
CA TYR A 83 -31.84 -2.92 -2.81
C TYR A 83 -32.18 -2.56 -4.27
N VAL A 84 -33.43 -2.73 -4.71
CA VAL A 84 -33.85 -2.34 -6.08
C VAL A 84 -33.75 -0.83 -6.33
N ASP A 85 -34.08 0.00 -5.33
CA ASP A 85 -34.11 1.47 -5.42
C ASP A 85 -32.71 2.14 -5.35
N TRP A 86 -31.67 1.38 -5.00
CA TRP A 86 -30.30 1.84 -4.79
C TRP A 86 -29.20 0.96 -5.40
N LEU A 87 -29.53 -0.16 -6.06
CA LEU A 87 -28.58 -0.97 -6.83
C LEU A 87 -28.21 -0.22 -8.11
N TYR A 88 -26.97 0.24 -8.17
CA TYR A 88 -26.40 0.75 -9.41
C TYR A 88 -25.90 -0.42 -10.29
N GLN A 89 -26.07 -0.31 -11.62
CA GLN A 89 -25.59 -1.28 -12.61
C GLN A 89 -24.94 -0.57 -13.82
N HIS A 90 -23.67 -0.85 -14.11
CA HIS A 90 -23.05 -0.51 -15.38
C HIS A 90 -23.02 -1.72 -16.34
N LYS A 91 -24.02 -1.79 -17.22
CA LYS A 91 -24.29 -2.97 -18.06
C LYS A 91 -23.11 -3.43 -18.91
N GLU A 92 -22.38 -2.52 -19.56
CA GLU A 92 -21.23 -2.86 -20.42
C GLU A 92 -20.02 -3.39 -19.62
N LEU A 93 -19.87 -2.96 -18.36
CA LEU A 93 -18.74 -3.39 -17.51
C LEU A 93 -19.07 -4.63 -16.68
N GLY A 94 -20.32 -5.11 -16.72
CA GLY A 94 -20.80 -6.17 -15.82
C GLY A 94 -20.61 -5.81 -14.34
N LEU A 95 -20.63 -4.52 -14.00
CA LEU A 95 -20.36 -4.00 -12.66
C LEU A 95 -21.65 -3.58 -11.96
N TYR A 96 -21.77 -3.93 -10.69
CA TYR A 96 -22.87 -3.55 -9.81
C TYR A 96 -22.33 -2.94 -8.52
N LEU A 97 -23.10 -2.02 -7.94
CA LEU A 97 -22.81 -1.43 -6.64
C LEU A 97 -24.08 -1.44 -5.77
N ASP A 98 -24.05 -2.28 -4.73
CA ASP A 98 -25.07 -2.38 -3.70
C ASP A 98 -24.67 -1.58 -2.46
N VAL A 99 -25.52 -0.60 -2.12
CA VAL A 99 -25.40 0.24 -0.93
C VAL A 99 -26.57 0.07 0.05
N SER A 100 -27.44 -0.92 -0.18
CA SER A 100 -28.66 -1.14 0.61
C SER A 100 -28.40 -1.37 2.11
N ARG A 101 -27.24 -1.96 2.44
CA ARG A 101 -26.78 -2.27 3.81
C ARG A 101 -25.96 -1.14 4.46
N ILE A 102 -26.04 0.08 3.94
CA ILE A 102 -25.59 1.33 4.60
C ILE A 102 -26.83 2.08 5.12
N GLY A 103 -26.71 2.76 6.27
CA GLY A 103 -27.86 3.31 7.01
C GLY A 103 -28.46 4.63 6.53
N PHE A 104 -27.96 5.26 5.45
CA PHE A 104 -28.41 6.60 5.04
C PHE A 104 -29.89 6.63 4.61
N THR A 105 -30.61 7.70 4.95
CA THR A 105 -32.03 7.90 4.58
C THR A 105 -32.17 8.81 3.35
N ASP A 106 -33.36 8.82 2.73
CA ASP A 106 -33.64 9.70 1.59
C ASP A 106 -33.62 11.20 1.99
N GLU A 107 -33.93 11.53 3.25
CA GLU A 107 -33.74 12.88 3.79
C GLU A 107 -32.25 13.25 3.90
N PHE A 108 -31.39 12.33 4.36
CA PHE A 108 -29.95 12.59 4.41
C PHE A 108 -29.34 12.79 3.02
N VAL A 109 -29.80 12.02 2.03
CA VAL A 109 -29.43 12.22 0.62
C VAL A 109 -29.84 13.62 0.17
N SER A 110 -31.07 14.04 0.48
CA SER A 110 -31.59 15.37 0.17
C SER A 110 -30.82 16.51 0.87
N GLU A 111 -30.37 16.29 2.11
CA GLU A 111 -29.51 17.21 2.86
C GLU A 111 -28.07 17.29 2.29
N MET A 112 -27.57 16.22 1.68
CA MET A 112 -26.25 16.14 1.05
C MET A 112 -26.22 16.61 -0.42
N GLU A 113 -27.36 16.61 -1.12
CA GLU A 113 -27.48 16.90 -2.55
C GLU A 113 -26.76 18.21 -3.00
N PRO A 114 -26.79 19.33 -2.24
CA PRO A 114 -26.03 20.54 -2.60
C PRO A 114 -24.51 20.36 -2.56
N ARG A 115 -23.99 19.50 -1.66
CA ARG A 115 -22.56 19.18 -1.59
C ARG A 115 -22.13 18.31 -2.77
N PHE A 116 -22.98 17.37 -3.19
CA PHE A 116 -22.72 16.57 -4.39
C PHE A 116 -22.73 17.45 -5.65
N HIS A 117 -23.65 18.42 -5.77
CA HIS A 117 -23.60 19.41 -6.86
C HIS A 117 -22.28 20.21 -6.89
N LYS A 118 -21.73 20.60 -5.72
CA LYS A 118 -20.37 21.18 -5.65
C LYS A 118 -19.32 20.17 -6.11
N ALA A 119 -19.32 18.95 -5.56
CA ALA A 119 -18.31 17.94 -5.85
C ALA A 119 -18.30 17.52 -7.34
N PHE A 120 -19.45 17.42 -7.99
CA PHE A 120 -19.53 17.18 -9.43
C PHE A 120 -18.91 18.32 -10.24
N LYS A 121 -19.20 19.57 -9.88
CA LYS A 121 -18.58 20.74 -10.52
C LYS A 121 -17.06 20.79 -10.29
N ASP A 122 -16.59 20.50 -9.08
CA ASP A 122 -15.16 20.46 -8.78
C ASP A 122 -14.44 19.39 -9.62
N MET A 123 -15.07 18.23 -9.83
CA MET A 123 -14.56 17.18 -10.72
C MET A 123 -14.63 17.57 -12.21
N GLU A 124 -15.66 18.30 -12.63
CA GLU A 124 -15.82 18.82 -14.00
C GLU A 124 -14.71 19.84 -14.34
N GLU A 125 -14.44 20.79 -13.44
CA GLU A 125 -13.38 21.78 -13.62
C GLU A 125 -11.98 21.15 -13.53
N LEU A 126 -11.79 20.14 -12.67
CA LEU A 126 -10.56 19.33 -12.63
C LEU A 126 -10.28 18.68 -13.99
N GLU A 127 -11.27 18.00 -14.59
CA GLU A 127 -11.09 17.37 -15.92
C GLU A 127 -10.81 18.39 -17.04
N LYS A 128 -11.34 19.61 -16.94
CA LYS A 128 -11.00 20.73 -17.86
C LYS A 128 -9.58 21.27 -17.68
N GLY A 129 -8.83 20.81 -16.68
CA GLY A 129 -7.47 21.26 -16.41
C GLY A 129 -7.35 22.43 -15.42
N ALA A 130 -8.32 22.60 -14.51
CA ALA A 130 -8.15 23.51 -13.39
C ALA A 130 -7.00 23.06 -12.46
N ILE A 131 -6.47 24.01 -11.68
CA ILE A 131 -5.46 23.74 -10.64
C ILE A 131 -6.16 23.09 -9.43
N ALA A 132 -6.37 21.78 -9.52
CA ALA A 132 -6.97 20.97 -8.46
C ALA A 132 -5.99 20.64 -7.31
N ASN A 133 -4.70 20.90 -7.48
CA ASN A 133 -3.66 20.77 -6.45
C ASN A 133 -3.03 22.16 -6.18
N PRO A 134 -3.68 23.04 -5.39
CA PRO A 134 -3.24 24.41 -5.17
C PRO A 134 -1.86 24.52 -4.51
N ASP A 135 -1.53 23.67 -3.54
CA ASP A 135 -0.26 23.73 -2.78
C ASP A 135 0.97 23.52 -3.65
N GLU A 136 0.86 22.71 -4.71
CA GLU A 136 1.93 22.49 -5.69
C GLU A 136 1.73 23.29 -6.99
N GLY A 137 0.62 24.03 -7.13
CA GLY A 137 0.26 24.77 -8.34
C GLY A 137 -0.02 23.89 -9.57
N ARG A 138 -0.53 22.66 -9.37
CA ARG A 138 -0.65 21.63 -10.43
C ARG A 138 -2.08 21.32 -10.86
N MET A 139 -2.23 20.98 -12.14
CA MET A 139 -3.37 20.24 -12.66
C MET A 139 -3.34 18.78 -12.17
N VAL A 140 -4.46 18.08 -12.27
CA VAL A 140 -4.59 16.65 -11.96
C VAL A 140 -5.25 15.96 -13.15
N GLY A 141 -4.49 15.14 -13.88
CA GLY A 141 -4.85 14.74 -15.24
C GLY A 141 -4.89 13.25 -15.54
N HIS A 142 -4.84 12.37 -14.52
CA HIS A 142 -4.81 10.92 -14.72
C HIS A 142 -6.02 10.37 -15.51
N TYR A 143 -7.16 11.07 -15.48
CA TYR A 143 -8.33 10.78 -16.32
C TYR A 143 -8.04 10.90 -17.84
N TRP A 144 -7.17 11.83 -18.25
CA TRP A 144 -6.81 12.02 -19.66
C TRP A 144 -5.94 10.88 -20.21
N LEU A 145 -5.28 10.10 -19.36
CA LEU A 145 -4.50 8.92 -19.76
C LEU A 145 -5.42 7.84 -20.37
N ARG A 146 -6.66 7.76 -19.88
CA ARG A 146 -7.70 6.81 -20.30
C ARG A 146 -8.45 7.27 -21.55
N ASN A 147 -8.64 8.57 -21.68
CA ASN A 147 -9.15 9.19 -22.89
C ASN A 147 -8.45 10.53 -23.17
N SER A 148 -7.48 10.50 -24.08
CA SER A 148 -6.66 11.66 -24.43
C SER A 148 -7.44 12.75 -25.18
N THR A 149 -8.65 12.48 -25.68
CA THR A 149 -9.50 13.52 -26.30
C THR A 149 -10.04 14.53 -25.29
N LEU A 150 -9.97 14.22 -23.99
CA LEU A 150 -10.39 15.10 -22.90
C LEU A 150 -9.23 15.96 -22.34
N ALA A 151 -8.00 15.81 -22.86
CA ALA A 151 -6.87 16.61 -22.43
C ALA A 151 -7.10 18.11 -22.75
N PRO A 152 -6.79 19.05 -21.84
CA PRO A 152 -7.12 20.48 -21.98
C PRO A 152 -6.55 21.19 -23.21
N ASN A 153 -5.58 20.58 -23.90
CA ASN A 153 -5.01 21.07 -25.14
C ASN A 153 -4.41 19.94 -25.99
N SER A 154 -4.21 20.22 -27.28
CA SER A 154 -3.68 19.25 -28.25
C SER A 154 -2.25 18.79 -27.97
N PHE A 155 -1.45 19.57 -27.25
CA PHE A 155 -0.08 19.20 -26.88
C PHE A 155 -0.09 18.08 -25.83
N LEU A 156 -0.87 18.24 -24.76
CA LEU A 156 -1.08 17.18 -23.75
C LEU A 156 -1.66 15.92 -24.39
N LYS A 157 -2.69 16.04 -25.25
CA LYS A 157 -3.21 14.90 -26.02
C LYS A 157 -2.09 14.17 -26.78
N THR A 158 -1.28 14.93 -27.52
CA THR A 158 -0.18 14.37 -28.33
C THR A 158 0.91 13.72 -27.49
N GLN A 159 1.18 14.22 -26.26
CA GLN A 159 2.10 13.59 -25.33
C GLN A 159 1.56 12.25 -24.80
N ILE A 160 0.27 12.19 -24.46
CA ILE A 160 -0.39 10.98 -23.96
C ILE A 160 -0.44 9.90 -25.04
N ASP A 161 -0.91 10.25 -26.25
CA ASP A 161 -0.97 9.33 -27.39
C ASP A 161 0.41 8.71 -27.67
N LYS A 162 1.45 9.56 -27.80
CA LYS A 162 2.83 9.11 -28.06
C LYS A 162 3.41 8.26 -26.93
N ALA A 163 3.07 8.53 -25.67
CA ALA A 163 3.53 7.74 -24.54
C ALA A 163 2.91 6.33 -24.57
N LEU A 164 1.61 6.23 -24.85
CA LEU A 164 0.90 4.94 -24.98
C LEU A 164 1.42 4.13 -26.17
N ASP A 165 1.56 4.75 -27.34
CA ASP A 165 2.04 4.05 -28.53
C ASP A 165 3.51 3.63 -28.38
N ALA A 166 4.37 4.44 -27.76
CA ALA A 166 5.75 4.04 -27.44
C ALA A 166 5.82 2.87 -26.44
N VAL A 167 4.91 2.80 -25.47
CA VAL A 167 4.81 1.65 -24.54
C VAL A 167 4.40 0.39 -25.30
N CYS A 168 3.41 0.47 -26.19
CA CYS A 168 2.99 -0.66 -27.03
C CYS A 168 4.15 -1.13 -27.94
N ASP A 169 4.72 -0.21 -28.73
CA ASP A 169 5.82 -0.48 -29.64
C ASP A 169 7.03 -1.11 -28.92
N PHE A 170 7.37 -0.64 -27.72
CA PHE A 170 8.49 -1.21 -26.96
C PHE A 170 8.16 -2.60 -26.40
N ALA A 171 6.98 -2.78 -25.80
CA ALA A 171 6.56 -4.07 -25.25
C ALA A 171 6.49 -5.15 -26.34
N ASP A 172 5.86 -4.85 -27.49
CA ASP A 172 5.82 -5.74 -28.65
C ASP A 172 7.22 -6.09 -29.16
N GLN A 173 8.16 -5.13 -29.16
CA GLN A 173 9.53 -5.38 -29.61
C GLN A 173 10.34 -6.24 -28.63
N VAL A 174 10.11 -6.14 -27.33
CA VAL A 174 10.72 -7.02 -26.32
C VAL A 174 10.09 -8.41 -26.39
N VAL A 175 8.76 -8.52 -26.35
CA VAL A 175 8.02 -9.80 -26.36
C VAL A 175 8.22 -10.56 -27.68
N SER A 176 8.30 -9.87 -28.83
CA SER A 176 8.66 -10.51 -30.11
C SER A 176 10.12 -10.92 -30.23
N GLY A 177 11.01 -10.43 -29.36
CA GLY A 177 12.46 -10.70 -29.40
C GLY A 177 13.20 -9.93 -30.49
N LYS A 178 12.68 -8.75 -30.90
CA LYS A 178 13.37 -7.78 -31.77
C LYS A 178 14.33 -6.91 -30.95
N ILE A 179 13.88 -6.45 -29.78
CA ILE A 179 14.77 -6.04 -28.69
C ILE A 179 15.19 -7.32 -27.96
N LYS A 180 16.49 -7.43 -27.66
CA LYS A 180 17.14 -8.67 -27.24
C LYS A 180 18.03 -8.43 -26.03
N THR A 181 18.27 -9.49 -25.28
CA THR A 181 19.30 -9.57 -24.24
C THR A 181 20.70 -9.47 -24.87
N PRO A 182 21.75 -9.13 -24.10
CA PRO A 182 23.10 -8.90 -24.65
C PRO A 182 23.72 -10.10 -25.38
N ASP A 183 23.31 -11.33 -25.04
CA ASP A 183 23.70 -12.59 -25.69
C ASP A 183 22.92 -12.89 -26.99
N GLY A 184 21.94 -12.06 -27.34
CA GLY A 184 21.07 -12.22 -28.50
C GLY A 184 19.82 -13.08 -28.25
N GLY A 185 19.57 -13.49 -27.00
CA GLY A 185 18.37 -14.20 -26.55
C GLY A 185 17.10 -13.33 -26.47
N ARG A 186 16.20 -13.71 -25.56
CA ARG A 186 14.94 -13.01 -25.23
C ARG A 186 14.97 -12.63 -23.76
N PHE A 187 14.36 -11.49 -23.44
CA PHE A 187 14.02 -11.18 -22.05
C PHE A 187 12.93 -12.14 -21.55
N THR A 188 13.06 -12.61 -20.31
CA THR A 188 12.14 -13.56 -19.66
C THR A 188 11.70 -13.09 -18.27
N GLN A 189 12.37 -12.07 -17.72
CA GLN A 189 12.12 -11.52 -16.39
C GLN A 189 12.03 -9.99 -16.46
N ILE A 190 11.26 -9.39 -15.56
CA ILE A 190 11.20 -7.95 -15.28
C ILE A 190 11.60 -7.76 -13.82
N LEU A 191 12.53 -6.84 -13.55
CA LEU A 191 12.80 -6.35 -12.21
C LEU A 191 12.36 -4.89 -12.12
N SER A 192 11.21 -4.64 -11.49
CA SER A 192 10.63 -3.31 -11.33
C SER A 192 11.13 -2.69 -10.03
N VAL A 193 11.87 -1.58 -10.12
CA VAL A 193 12.49 -0.88 -8.99
C VAL A 193 11.79 0.46 -8.80
N GLY A 194 11.04 0.60 -7.71
CA GLY A 194 10.16 1.76 -7.47
C GLY A 194 9.35 1.58 -6.19
N ILE A 195 9.02 2.67 -5.49
CA ILE A 195 8.30 2.62 -4.19
C ILE A 195 6.96 3.36 -4.24
N GLY A 196 6.00 2.91 -3.42
CA GLY A 196 4.67 3.53 -3.30
C GLY A 196 3.93 3.50 -4.62
N GLY A 197 3.61 4.69 -5.17
CA GLY A 197 2.85 4.80 -6.42
C GLY A 197 3.57 4.16 -7.62
N SER A 198 4.90 4.10 -7.58
CA SER A 198 5.74 3.43 -8.57
C SER A 198 5.71 1.90 -8.52
N ALA A 199 4.99 1.29 -7.57
CA ALA A 199 4.97 -0.18 -7.40
C ALA A 199 3.64 -0.77 -6.93
N LEU A 200 2.84 -0.09 -6.11
CA LEU A 200 1.59 -0.66 -5.57
C LEU A 200 0.50 -0.87 -6.63
N GLY A 201 0.44 0.01 -7.65
CA GLY A 201 -0.38 -0.21 -8.84
C GLY A 201 0.13 -1.39 -9.66
N PRO A 202 1.40 -1.39 -10.12
CA PRO A 202 1.97 -2.48 -10.92
C PRO A 202 1.92 -3.85 -10.22
N GLN A 203 2.12 -3.90 -8.90
CA GLN A 203 1.98 -5.11 -8.09
C GLN A 203 0.53 -5.63 -8.10
N PHE A 204 -0.45 -4.74 -7.89
CA PHE A 204 -1.86 -5.11 -7.93
C PHE A 204 -2.29 -5.60 -9.32
N VAL A 205 -1.90 -4.91 -10.40
CA VAL A 205 -2.24 -5.30 -11.78
C VAL A 205 -1.55 -6.61 -12.18
N ALA A 206 -0.30 -6.84 -11.75
CA ALA A 206 0.39 -8.12 -11.96
C ALA A 206 -0.33 -9.29 -11.26
N GLU A 207 -0.66 -9.17 -9.97
CA GLU A 207 -1.39 -10.21 -9.21
C GLU A 207 -2.81 -10.43 -9.75
N ALA A 208 -3.48 -9.37 -10.21
CA ALA A 208 -4.86 -9.42 -10.67
C ALA A 208 -5.04 -10.03 -12.07
N LEU A 209 -4.07 -9.86 -12.98
CA LEU A 209 -4.25 -10.05 -14.42
C LEU A 209 -3.14 -10.84 -15.14
N ALA A 210 -1.99 -11.10 -14.52
CA ALA A 210 -0.94 -11.85 -15.21
C ALA A 210 -1.38 -13.30 -15.50
N PRO A 211 -1.19 -13.82 -16.72
CA PRO A 211 -1.43 -15.23 -17.00
C PRO A 211 -0.41 -16.11 -16.29
N ASP A 212 -0.76 -17.38 -16.00
CA ASP A 212 0.10 -18.36 -15.31
C ASP A 212 1.52 -18.49 -15.89
N ASN A 213 1.66 -18.23 -17.19
CA ASN A 213 2.91 -18.26 -17.94
C ASN A 213 3.03 -16.96 -18.77
N PRO A 214 3.44 -15.84 -18.17
CA PRO A 214 3.57 -14.57 -18.87
C PRO A 214 4.84 -14.58 -19.74
N PRO A 215 4.91 -13.78 -20.83
CA PRO A 215 6.10 -13.72 -21.69
C PRO A 215 7.36 -13.30 -20.92
N LEU A 216 7.20 -12.33 -20.00
CA LEU A 216 8.18 -12.00 -18.98
C LEU A 216 7.52 -12.10 -17.59
N LYS A 217 8.21 -12.69 -16.61
CA LYS A 217 7.77 -12.75 -15.20
C LYS A 217 8.25 -11.53 -14.43
N ILE A 218 7.43 -10.94 -13.56
CA ILE A 218 7.79 -9.72 -12.82
C ILE A 218 8.22 -9.99 -11.38
N ARG A 219 9.21 -9.23 -10.91
CA ARG A 219 9.66 -9.10 -9.52
C ARG A 219 9.77 -7.62 -9.17
N PHE A 220 9.67 -7.30 -7.88
CA PHE A 220 9.63 -5.91 -7.40
C PHE A 220 10.69 -5.65 -6.32
N ILE A 221 11.32 -4.48 -6.39
CA ILE A 221 12.08 -3.86 -5.30
C ILE A 221 11.36 -2.56 -4.95
N ASP A 222 10.56 -2.60 -3.87
CA ASP A 222 9.73 -1.49 -3.38
C ASP A 222 10.15 -0.95 -2.00
N ASN A 223 11.29 -1.40 -1.48
CA ASN A 223 11.84 -1.02 -0.18
C ASN A 223 13.39 -0.92 -0.25
N THR A 224 14.00 -0.21 0.69
CA THR A 224 15.47 -0.06 0.82
C THR A 224 16.09 -1.07 1.80
N ASP A 225 15.34 -2.08 2.25
CA ASP A 225 15.85 -3.18 3.08
C ASP A 225 16.82 -4.04 2.24
N PRO A 226 18.12 -4.13 2.60
CA PRO A 226 19.10 -4.85 1.81
C PRO A 226 18.75 -6.35 1.71
N ALA A 227 18.24 -6.97 2.76
CA ALA A 227 17.87 -8.40 2.72
C ALA A 227 16.72 -8.67 1.75
N GLY A 228 15.83 -7.68 1.53
CA GLY A 228 14.80 -7.74 0.50
C GLY A 228 15.36 -7.60 -0.92
N ILE A 229 16.32 -6.70 -1.12
CA ILE A 229 17.01 -6.48 -2.40
C ILE A 229 17.84 -7.71 -2.78
N ASP A 230 18.70 -8.17 -1.87
CA ASP A 230 19.51 -9.38 -1.99
C ASP A 230 18.66 -10.60 -2.37
N HIS A 231 17.50 -10.75 -1.71
CA HIS A 231 16.59 -11.86 -2.00
C HIS A 231 16.07 -11.83 -3.44
N GLN A 232 15.66 -10.67 -3.98
CA GLN A 232 15.18 -10.61 -5.37
C GLN A 232 16.31 -10.86 -6.38
N ILE A 233 17.52 -10.35 -6.12
CA ILE A 233 18.70 -10.56 -6.97
C ILE A 233 19.10 -12.04 -6.95
N ALA A 234 19.19 -12.66 -5.77
CA ALA A 234 19.51 -14.08 -5.62
C ALA A 234 18.42 -15.02 -6.20
N GLN A 235 17.14 -14.60 -6.17
CA GLN A 235 16.03 -15.34 -6.78
C GLN A 235 15.96 -15.23 -8.31
N LEU A 236 16.62 -14.22 -8.91
CA LEU A 236 16.89 -14.18 -10.35
C LEU A 236 18.11 -15.05 -10.69
N GLY A 237 19.20 -14.90 -9.95
CA GLY A 237 20.44 -15.67 -10.14
C GLY A 237 20.91 -15.65 -11.61
N PRO A 238 20.98 -16.80 -12.32
CA PRO A 238 21.38 -16.82 -13.73
C PRO A 238 20.38 -16.12 -14.66
N GLU A 239 19.11 -15.96 -14.28
CA GLU A 239 18.11 -15.25 -15.09
C GLU A 239 18.37 -13.73 -15.15
N LEU A 240 19.30 -13.19 -14.35
CA LEU A 240 19.70 -11.77 -14.37
C LEU A 240 20.17 -11.32 -15.76
N ALA A 241 20.83 -12.20 -16.53
CA ALA A 241 21.23 -11.94 -17.91
C ALA A 241 20.04 -11.82 -18.90
N SER A 242 18.85 -12.29 -18.49
CA SER A 242 17.59 -12.22 -19.23
C SER A 242 16.54 -11.31 -18.58
N THR A 243 16.94 -10.50 -17.59
CA THR A 243 16.07 -9.56 -16.86
C THR A 243 16.07 -8.18 -17.51
N LEU A 244 14.89 -7.64 -17.78
CA LEU A 244 14.68 -6.23 -18.10
C LEU A 244 14.48 -5.46 -16.78
N VAL A 245 15.31 -4.45 -16.49
CA VAL A 245 15.18 -3.66 -15.25
C VAL A 245 14.41 -2.38 -15.55
N ILE A 246 13.25 -2.19 -14.91
CA ILE A 246 12.41 -1.00 -15.08
C ILE A 246 12.52 -0.15 -13.81
N VAL A 247 13.08 1.06 -13.93
CA VAL A 247 13.36 1.95 -12.80
C VAL A 247 12.36 3.10 -12.81
N ILE A 248 11.57 3.24 -11.75
CA ILE A 248 10.36 4.07 -11.72
C ILE A 248 10.44 5.11 -10.59
N SER A 249 10.87 6.34 -10.94
CA SER A 249 10.87 7.49 -10.02
C SER A 249 10.62 8.79 -10.77
N LYS A 250 9.60 9.55 -10.33
CA LYS A 250 9.22 10.83 -10.95
C LYS A 250 10.37 11.84 -10.96
N SER A 251 11.06 12.02 -9.83
CA SER A 251 12.17 12.95 -9.68
C SER A 251 13.54 12.34 -9.98
N GLY A 252 13.63 11.00 -10.02
CA GLY A 252 14.90 10.26 -10.01
C GLY A 252 15.69 10.36 -8.69
N GLY A 253 15.20 11.11 -7.71
CA GLY A 253 15.86 11.37 -6.43
C GLY A 253 15.29 10.56 -5.26
N THR A 254 14.30 9.68 -5.49
CA THR A 254 13.70 8.82 -4.46
C THR A 254 14.78 7.90 -3.84
N PRO A 255 15.12 8.02 -2.55
CA PRO A 255 16.24 7.28 -1.95
C PRO A 255 16.14 5.77 -2.12
N GLU A 256 14.95 5.20 -1.90
CA GLU A 256 14.70 3.76 -1.93
C GLU A 256 14.85 3.20 -3.35
N THR A 257 14.26 3.87 -4.34
CA THR A 257 14.45 3.53 -5.77
C THR A 257 15.89 3.68 -6.21
N ARG A 258 16.59 4.72 -5.73
CA ARG A 258 18.00 4.98 -6.07
C ARG A 258 18.93 3.93 -5.45
N ASN A 259 18.67 3.51 -4.22
CA ASN A 259 19.43 2.45 -3.56
C ASN A 259 19.23 1.13 -4.30
N GLY A 260 17.99 0.72 -4.54
CA GLY A 260 17.68 -0.48 -5.33
C GLY A 260 18.31 -0.47 -6.73
N LEU A 261 18.36 0.69 -7.41
CA LEU A 261 19.08 0.85 -8.68
C LEU A 261 20.59 0.58 -8.51
N LEU A 262 21.24 1.14 -7.49
CA LEU A 262 22.69 1.01 -7.30
C LEU A 262 23.10 -0.42 -6.92
N GLU A 263 22.32 -1.11 -6.08
CA GLU A 263 22.53 -2.51 -5.73
C GLU A 263 22.33 -3.43 -6.95
N VAL A 264 21.28 -3.20 -7.75
CA VAL A 264 21.08 -3.96 -9.01
C VAL A 264 22.21 -3.66 -9.99
N GLN A 265 22.65 -2.41 -10.14
CA GLN A 265 23.82 -2.07 -10.95
C GLN A 265 25.12 -2.72 -10.41
N GLN A 266 25.23 -2.97 -9.10
CA GLN A 266 26.35 -3.73 -8.52
C GLN A 266 26.28 -5.21 -8.89
N ALA A 267 25.14 -5.87 -8.67
CA ALA A 267 24.95 -7.27 -9.05
C ALA A 267 25.17 -7.50 -10.56
N PHE A 268 24.78 -6.54 -11.41
CA PHE A 268 25.11 -6.55 -12.83
C PHE A 268 26.62 -6.50 -13.09
N ARG A 269 27.37 -5.60 -12.43
CA ARG A 269 28.84 -5.53 -12.55
C ARG A 269 29.52 -6.82 -12.09
N GLU A 270 29.07 -7.39 -10.98
CA GLU A 270 29.59 -8.66 -10.42
C GLU A 270 29.30 -9.86 -11.32
N ALA A 271 28.14 -9.87 -12.00
CA ALA A 271 27.79 -10.85 -13.03
C ALA A 271 28.45 -10.60 -14.40
N GLY A 272 29.20 -9.50 -14.58
CA GLY A 272 29.82 -9.13 -15.85
C GLY A 272 28.85 -8.59 -16.91
N LEU A 273 27.68 -8.10 -16.51
CA LEU A 273 26.61 -7.61 -17.37
C LEU A 273 26.63 -6.08 -17.53
N ASP A 274 26.32 -5.58 -18.72
CA ASP A 274 26.11 -4.15 -18.98
C ASP A 274 24.65 -3.75 -18.70
N PHE A 275 24.43 -3.09 -17.56
CA PHE A 275 23.11 -2.60 -17.14
C PHE A 275 22.42 -1.73 -18.20
N ALA A 276 23.15 -0.92 -18.97
CA ALA A 276 22.55 -0.05 -19.98
C ALA A 276 21.90 -0.83 -21.13
N LYS A 277 22.24 -2.11 -21.33
CA LYS A 277 21.62 -3.00 -22.33
C LYS A 277 20.38 -3.73 -21.80
N GLN A 278 19.98 -3.49 -20.55
CA GLN A 278 18.86 -4.15 -19.88
C GLN A 278 17.98 -3.18 -19.07
N GLY A 279 18.45 -1.96 -18.79
CA GLY A 279 17.73 -0.92 -18.05
C GLY A 279 16.76 -0.10 -18.90
N VAL A 280 15.66 0.31 -18.25
CA VAL A 280 14.60 1.18 -18.76
C VAL A 280 14.21 2.17 -17.64
N ALA A 281 13.99 3.44 -17.97
CA ALA A 281 13.55 4.45 -16.99
C ALA A 281 12.09 4.88 -17.22
N ILE A 282 11.33 5.07 -16.14
CA ILE A 282 10.03 5.74 -16.15
C ILE A 282 10.09 6.91 -15.16
N THR A 283 10.02 8.12 -15.69
CA THR A 283 10.49 9.33 -15.00
C THR A 283 9.93 10.61 -15.63
N GLN A 284 9.89 11.70 -14.87
CA GLN A 284 9.70 13.02 -15.47
C GLN A 284 10.90 13.35 -16.39
N GLU A 285 10.64 14.05 -17.49
CA GLU A 285 11.69 14.50 -18.42
C GLU A 285 12.67 15.46 -17.72
N ASN A 286 13.97 15.35 -18.03
CA ASN A 286 15.06 16.11 -17.42
C ASN A 286 15.25 15.89 -15.89
N SER A 287 14.65 14.86 -15.29
CA SER A 287 14.94 14.46 -13.90
C SER A 287 16.37 13.93 -13.73
N LEU A 288 16.78 13.61 -12.49
CA LEU A 288 18.07 12.95 -12.25
C LEU A 288 18.16 11.60 -12.99
N LEU A 289 17.12 10.76 -12.88
CA LEU A 289 17.06 9.43 -13.48
C LEU A 289 16.94 9.51 -15.01
N ASP A 290 16.21 10.50 -15.53
CA ASP A 290 16.10 10.72 -16.97
C ASP A 290 17.45 11.10 -17.61
N ASN A 291 18.22 11.95 -16.91
CA ASN A 291 19.56 12.31 -17.32
C ASN A 291 20.54 11.14 -17.19
N THR A 292 20.51 10.36 -16.11
CA THR A 292 21.31 9.13 -15.94
C THR A 292 21.05 8.16 -17.10
N ALA A 293 19.80 7.79 -17.34
CA ALA A 293 19.41 6.84 -18.38
C ALA A 293 19.80 7.33 -19.79
N ARG A 294 19.73 8.64 -20.03
CA ARG A 294 20.12 9.28 -21.30
C ARG A 294 21.64 9.37 -21.50
N ILE A 295 22.42 9.50 -20.43
CA ILE A 295 23.88 9.61 -20.48
C ILE A 295 24.52 8.21 -20.56
N GLU A 296 24.00 7.24 -19.80
CA GLU A 296 24.47 5.85 -19.82
C GLU A 296 23.97 5.06 -21.06
N GLY A 297 22.96 5.56 -21.76
CA GLY A 297 22.44 4.95 -22.99
C GLY A 297 21.57 3.72 -22.76
N TRP A 298 20.65 3.81 -21.79
CA TRP A 298 19.67 2.77 -21.46
C TRP A 298 18.70 2.49 -22.63
N LEU A 299 18.07 1.31 -22.64
CA LEU A 299 17.23 0.83 -23.75
C LEU A 299 16.07 1.77 -24.09
N ALA A 300 15.40 2.32 -23.08
CA ALA A 300 14.27 3.23 -23.25
C ALA A 300 14.05 4.15 -22.03
N ARG A 301 13.35 5.25 -22.28
CA ARG A 301 12.89 6.23 -21.27
C ARG A 301 11.43 6.58 -21.56
N PHE A 302 10.56 6.53 -20.56
CA PHE A 302 9.14 6.83 -20.67
C PHE A 302 8.72 7.97 -19.73
N PRO A 303 7.82 8.88 -20.16
CA PRO A 303 7.46 10.06 -19.39
C PRO A 303 6.52 9.72 -18.23
N MET A 304 6.80 10.30 -17.06
CA MET A 304 5.88 10.45 -15.95
C MET A 304 5.57 11.94 -15.76
N PHE A 305 4.37 12.37 -16.16
CA PHE A 305 4.01 13.79 -16.21
C PHE A 305 3.84 14.42 -14.81
N ASP A 306 4.02 15.73 -14.71
CA ASP A 306 3.91 16.48 -13.46
C ASP A 306 2.47 16.46 -12.89
N TRP A 307 1.46 16.52 -13.76
CA TRP A 307 0.03 16.41 -13.44
C TRP A 307 -0.47 14.97 -13.16
N VAL A 308 0.40 13.94 -13.20
CA VAL A 308 0.08 12.58 -12.75
C VAL A 308 0.57 12.39 -11.31
N GLY A 309 -0.35 12.14 -10.38
CA GLY A 309 -0.01 11.78 -9.00
C GLY A 309 0.53 10.35 -8.92
N GLY A 310 1.46 10.07 -7.99
CA GLY A 310 2.06 8.74 -7.88
C GLY A 310 1.01 7.63 -7.68
N ARG A 311 0.09 7.83 -6.74
CA ARG A 311 -1.04 6.92 -6.44
C ARG A 311 -2.11 6.81 -7.53
N THR A 312 -2.08 7.68 -8.55
CA THR A 312 -2.97 7.62 -9.73
C THR A 312 -2.19 7.41 -11.04
N SER A 313 -0.97 6.87 -10.95
CA SER A 313 -0.07 6.70 -12.10
C SER A 313 -0.19 5.36 -12.82
N GLU A 314 -1.01 4.42 -12.34
CA GLU A 314 -1.15 3.08 -12.93
C GLU A 314 -1.52 3.11 -14.42
N MET A 315 -2.41 4.03 -14.80
CA MET A 315 -2.86 4.22 -16.18
C MET A 315 -1.85 5.01 -17.04
N SER A 316 -0.63 5.24 -16.55
CA SER A 316 0.49 5.82 -17.30
C SER A 316 1.53 4.74 -17.62
N ALA A 317 2.67 5.11 -18.22
CA ALA A 317 3.76 4.16 -18.48
C ALA A 317 4.17 3.33 -17.24
N VAL A 318 4.02 3.88 -16.03
CA VAL A 318 4.31 3.21 -14.74
C VAL A 318 3.68 1.82 -14.63
N GLY A 319 2.38 1.69 -14.93
CA GLY A 319 1.66 0.41 -14.89
C GLY A 319 1.52 -0.25 -16.26
N LEU A 320 1.25 0.55 -17.30
CA LEU A 320 1.03 0.05 -18.65
C LEU A 320 2.26 -0.67 -19.24
N LEU A 321 3.49 -0.23 -18.94
CA LEU A 321 4.68 -0.91 -19.45
C LEU A 321 4.91 -2.31 -18.85
N PRO A 322 5.01 -2.48 -17.51
CA PRO A 322 5.15 -3.81 -16.93
C PRO A 322 3.98 -4.72 -17.30
N ALA A 323 2.74 -4.20 -17.30
CA ALA A 323 1.56 -4.99 -17.66
C ALA A 323 1.62 -5.51 -19.11
N ALA A 324 1.97 -4.67 -20.09
CA ALA A 324 2.10 -5.07 -21.49
C ALA A 324 3.21 -6.11 -21.70
N LEU A 325 4.34 -5.98 -20.99
CA LEU A 325 5.43 -6.97 -21.02
C LEU A 325 5.05 -8.33 -20.42
N GLN A 326 4.08 -8.36 -19.49
CA GLN A 326 3.45 -9.58 -18.99
C GLN A 326 2.35 -10.14 -19.90
N GLY A 327 2.06 -9.48 -21.04
CA GLY A 327 1.02 -9.89 -21.99
C GLY A 327 -0.42 -9.52 -21.57
N ILE A 328 -0.58 -8.58 -20.64
CA ILE A 328 -1.88 -8.07 -20.21
C ILE A 328 -2.39 -7.05 -21.24
N ASP A 329 -3.67 -7.11 -21.63
CA ASP A 329 -4.27 -6.13 -22.54
C ASP A 329 -4.48 -4.78 -21.84
N ILE A 330 -3.49 -3.92 -21.98
CA ILE A 330 -3.51 -2.56 -21.43
C ILE A 330 -4.50 -1.63 -22.12
N ARG A 331 -4.94 -1.92 -23.36
CA ARG A 331 -5.91 -1.08 -24.08
C ARG A 331 -7.32 -1.38 -23.57
N GLU A 332 -7.64 -2.64 -23.28
CA GLU A 332 -8.86 -3.01 -22.54
C GLU A 332 -8.87 -2.46 -21.10
N MET A 333 -7.72 -2.41 -20.42
CA MET A 333 -7.62 -1.80 -19.09
C MET A 333 -7.92 -0.29 -19.11
N LEU A 334 -7.35 0.45 -20.08
CA LEU A 334 -7.67 1.86 -20.29
C LEU A 334 -9.14 2.07 -20.70
N ALA A 335 -9.68 1.23 -21.58
CA ALA A 335 -11.08 1.31 -22.02
C ALA A 335 -12.07 1.09 -20.87
N GLY A 336 -11.82 0.09 -20.00
CA GLY A 336 -12.65 -0.16 -18.83
C GLY A 336 -12.64 0.99 -17.83
N ALA A 337 -11.48 1.61 -17.64
CA ALA A 337 -11.34 2.79 -16.80
C ALA A 337 -12.02 4.04 -17.41
N ALA A 338 -11.91 4.23 -18.73
CA ALA A 338 -12.58 5.32 -19.46
C ALA A 338 -14.11 5.23 -19.41
N LEU A 339 -14.67 4.02 -19.53
CA LEU A 339 -16.10 3.75 -19.36
C LEU A 339 -16.58 4.07 -17.95
N MET A 340 -15.78 3.74 -16.92
CA MET A 340 -16.10 4.11 -15.54
C MET A 340 -16.01 5.63 -15.32
N ASP A 341 -15.04 6.32 -15.92
CA ASP A 341 -15.00 7.78 -15.86
C ASP A 341 -16.22 8.43 -16.53
N GLU A 342 -16.70 7.90 -17.66
CA GLU A 342 -17.95 8.38 -18.29
C GLU A 342 -19.19 8.13 -17.41
N ALA A 343 -19.29 6.93 -16.82
CA ALA A 343 -20.34 6.61 -15.85
C ALA A 343 -20.34 7.56 -14.63
N ASN A 344 -19.17 8.08 -14.26
CA ASN A 344 -19.00 9.03 -13.16
C ASN A 344 -19.19 10.51 -13.53
N ARG A 345 -19.43 10.86 -14.81
CA ARG A 345 -19.76 12.24 -15.23
C ARG A 345 -21.23 12.62 -15.01
N THR A 346 -22.09 11.65 -14.70
CA THR A 346 -23.51 11.95 -14.40
C THR A 346 -23.67 12.69 -13.07
N THR A 347 -24.39 13.80 -13.08
CA THR A 347 -24.66 14.63 -11.90
C THR A 347 -25.82 14.12 -11.05
N VAL A 348 -26.47 13.03 -11.44
CA VAL A 348 -27.55 12.39 -10.66
C VAL A 348 -26.91 11.39 -9.69
N LEU A 349 -26.93 11.69 -8.39
CA LEU A 349 -26.24 10.90 -7.34
C LEU A 349 -26.54 9.40 -7.43
N ARG A 350 -27.82 9.00 -7.53
CA ARG A 350 -28.23 7.57 -7.63
C ARG A 350 -27.67 6.83 -8.84
N ASN A 351 -27.26 7.55 -9.88
CA ASN A 351 -26.74 6.99 -11.13
C ASN A 351 -25.21 7.09 -11.22
N ASN A 352 -24.53 7.67 -10.23
CA ASN A 352 -23.09 7.89 -10.22
C ASN A 352 -22.41 6.95 -9.20
N PRO A 353 -21.67 5.91 -9.63
CA PRO A 353 -21.16 4.90 -8.71
C PRO A 353 -20.08 5.44 -7.77
N ALA A 354 -19.23 6.37 -8.22
CA ALA A 354 -18.26 7.02 -7.34
C ALA A 354 -18.95 7.94 -6.30
N ALA A 355 -20.05 8.60 -6.66
CA ALA A 355 -20.84 9.40 -5.71
C ALA A 355 -21.54 8.53 -4.67
N LEU A 356 -22.07 7.37 -5.07
CA LEU A 356 -22.65 6.38 -4.16
C LEU A 356 -21.60 5.86 -3.16
N LEU A 357 -20.37 5.54 -3.60
CA LEU A 357 -19.27 5.20 -2.69
C LEU A 357 -18.95 6.35 -1.73
N ALA A 358 -18.77 7.57 -2.25
CA ALA A 358 -18.46 8.74 -1.43
C ALA A 358 -19.57 9.07 -0.41
N LEU A 359 -20.85 8.91 -0.78
CA LEU A 359 -22.00 9.04 0.13
C LEU A 359 -21.92 8.01 1.26
N CYS A 360 -21.63 6.75 0.93
CA CYS A 360 -21.55 5.67 1.91
C CYS A 360 -20.37 5.86 2.86
N TRP A 361 -19.20 6.26 2.35
CA TRP A 361 -18.04 6.60 3.16
C TRP A 361 -18.36 7.76 4.10
N TYR A 362 -18.93 8.87 3.59
CA TYR A 362 -19.27 10.05 4.38
C TYR A 362 -20.31 9.73 5.46
N TRP A 363 -21.35 8.94 5.15
CA TRP A 363 -22.35 8.52 6.13
C TRP A 363 -21.75 7.63 7.24
N ALA A 364 -20.93 6.64 6.85
CA ALA A 364 -20.35 5.68 7.77
C ALA A 364 -19.25 6.30 8.66
N SER A 365 -18.42 7.19 8.10
CA SER A 365 -17.34 7.92 8.80
C SER A 365 -17.76 9.28 9.39
N GLU A 366 -19.05 9.62 9.26
CA GLU A 366 -19.67 10.87 9.72
C GLU A 366 -19.03 12.15 9.14
N GLY A 367 -18.42 12.04 7.97
CA GLY A 367 -17.68 13.12 7.31
C GLY A 367 -16.42 13.55 8.08
N VAL A 368 -15.95 12.74 9.03
CA VAL A 368 -14.82 13.05 9.93
C VAL A 368 -13.86 11.87 10.16
N GLY A 369 -14.04 10.75 9.45
CA GLY A 369 -13.18 9.57 9.62
C GLY A 369 -13.52 8.69 10.84
N SER A 370 -14.72 8.78 11.41
CA SER A 370 -15.08 8.07 12.66
C SER A 370 -15.19 6.54 12.54
N LYS A 371 -15.06 5.99 11.32
CA LYS A 371 -14.96 4.56 11.03
C LYS A 371 -13.91 4.28 9.95
N ASP A 372 -13.15 3.21 10.15
CA ASP A 372 -12.23 2.62 9.19
C ASP A 372 -12.98 1.89 8.06
N MET A 373 -12.43 1.87 6.85
CA MET A 373 -12.93 1.05 5.74
C MET A 373 -12.19 -0.29 5.70
N VAL A 374 -12.93 -1.40 5.72
CA VAL A 374 -12.36 -2.74 5.51
C VAL A 374 -12.76 -3.28 4.14
N VAL A 375 -11.81 -3.48 3.25
CA VAL A 375 -12.03 -4.02 1.89
C VAL A 375 -11.81 -5.53 1.91
N LEU A 376 -12.83 -6.31 1.51
CA LEU A 376 -12.79 -7.76 1.52
C LEU A 376 -13.09 -8.32 0.11
N PRO A 377 -12.07 -8.53 -0.74
CA PRO A 377 -12.24 -9.26 -1.98
C PRO A 377 -12.43 -10.75 -1.71
N TYR A 378 -13.42 -11.37 -2.36
CA TYR A 378 -13.59 -12.83 -2.40
C TYR A 378 -13.09 -13.37 -3.75
N LYS A 379 -11.83 -13.07 -4.05
CA LYS A 379 -11.10 -13.57 -5.22
C LYS A 379 -9.61 -13.46 -4.94
N ASP A 380 -8.87 -14.55 -5.12
CA ASP A 380 -7.45 -14.62 -4.77
C ASP A 380 -6.60 -13.59 -5.53
N SER A 381 -6.84 -13.39 -6.83
CA SER A 381 -6.10 -12.41 -7.65
C SER A 381 -6.38 -10.94 -7.26
N LEU A 382 -7.41 -10.66 -6.47
CA LEU A 382 -7.68 -9.31 -5.95
C LEU A 382 -7.06 -9.07 -4.55
N LEU A 383 -6.23 -9.99 -4.05
CA LEU A 383 -5.52 -9.90 -2.76
C LEU A 383 -4.84 -8.55 -2.51
N LEU A 384 -4.16 -8.00 -3.52
CA LEU A 384 -3.42 -6.74 -3.40
C LEU A 384 -4.28 -5.48 -3.58
N PHE A 385 -5.59 -5.61 -3.89
CA PHE A 385 -6.47 -4.47 -4.09
C PHE A 385 -6.62 -3.61 -2.82
N SER A 386 -6.67 -4.23 -1.64
CA SER A 386 -6.68 -3.50 -0.37
C SER A 386 -5.38 -2.69 -0.16
N ARG A 387 -4.22 -3.25 -0.51
CA ARG A 387 -2.90 -2.60 -0.40
C ARG A 387 -2.74 -1.45 -1.41
N TYR A 388 -3.30 -1.58 -2.61
CA TYR A 388 -3.41 -0.49 -3.57
C TYR A 388 -4.33 0.64 -3.03
N LEU A 389 -5.52 0.28 -2.54
CA LEU A 389 -6.47 1.23 -1.97
C LEU A 389 -5.95 1.91 -0.69
N GLN A 390 -5.08 1.28 0.08
CA GLN A 390 -4.39 1.92 1.21
C GLN A 390 -3.65 3.18 0.77
N GLN A 391 -2.82 3.13 -0.27
CA GLN A 391 -2.17 4.36 -0.75
C GLN A 391 -3.19 5.31 -1.38
N LEU A 392 -4.04 4.82 -2.29
CA LEU A 392 -4.97 5.68 -3.03
C LEU A 392 -5.90 6.47 -2.11
N VAL A 393 -6.43 5.83 -1.07
CA VAL A 393 -7.39 6.46 -0.13
C VAL A 393 -6.64 7.19 0.99
N MET A 394 -5.68 6.57 1.68
CA MET A 394 -5.10 7.15 2.89
C MET A 394 -4.11 8.28 2.59
N GLU A 395 -3.31 8.20 1.53
CA GLU A 395 -2.39 9.30 1.13
C GLU A 395 -3.17 10.48 0.50
N SER A 396 -4.33 10.21 -0.11
CA SER A 396 -5.21 11.28 -0.59
C SER A 396 -6.02 11.96 0.51
N LEU A 397 -6.60 11.20 1.45
CA LEU A 397 -7.58 11.73 2.40
C LEU A 397 -7.01 12.01 3.80
N GLY A 398 -5.86 11.42 4.17
CA GLY A 398 -5.17 11.69 5.43
C GLY A 398 -4.53 13.07 5.45
N LYS A 399 -5.24 14.08 5.98
CA LYS A 399 -4.89 15.50 5.81
C LYS A 399 -5.15 16.33 7.07
N GLU A 400 -4.12 17.05 7.54
CA GLU A 400 -4.21 17.88 8.74
C GLU A 400 -5.10 19.12 8.53
N PHE A 401 -5.04 19.73 7.34
CA PHE A 401 -5.73 20.99 7.01
C PHE A 401 -6.73 20.82 5.85
N ASP A 402 -7.77 21.65 5.86
CA ASP A 402 -8.70 21.82 4.73
C ASP A 402 -8.26 22.95 3.77
N LEU A 403 -8.98 23.11 2.67
CA LEU A 403 -8.69 24.10 1.62
C LEU A 403 -8.86 25.56 2.08
N ASP A 404 -9.55 25.80 3.19
CA ASP A 404 -9.69 27.11 3.83
C ASP A 404 -8.63 27.34 4.93
N GLY A 405 -7.73 26.36 5.15
CA GLY A 405 -6.65 26.42 6.12
C GLY A 405 -7.04 26.03 7.56
N ASN A 406 -8.26 25.53 7.80
CA ASN A 406 -8.66 25.05 9.12
C ASN A 406 -8.03 23.69 9.42
N ARG A 407 -7.65 23.45 10.68
CA ARG A 407 -7.13 22.15 11.12
C ARG A 407 -8.28 21.15 11.30
N VAL A 408 -8.38 20.17 10.40
CA VAL A 408 -9.45 19.16 10.37
C VAL A 408 -9.01 17.76 10.80
N ASN A 409 -7.74 17.37 10.55
CA ASN A 409 -7.23 16.01 10.76
C ASN A 409 -8.11 14.93 10.08
N GLN A 410 -8.45 15.14 8.82
CA GLN A 410 -9.22 14.22 7.99
C GLN A 410 -8.45 12.93 7.69
N GLY A 411 -9.20 11.88 7.33
CA GLY A 411 -8.67 10.58 6.95
C GLY A 411 -9.79 9.55 6.75
N LEU A 412 -9.45 8.47 6.06
CA LEU A 412 -10.24 7.24 6.00
C LEU A 412 -9.25 6.07 5.95
N THR A 413 -9.04 5.41 7.10
CA THR A 413 -8.10 4.28 7.21
C THR A 413 -8.61 3.11 6.37
N VAL A 414 -7.72 2.42 5.66
CA VAL A 414 -8.06 1.24 4.87
C VAL A 414 -7.34 0.01 5.41
N TYR A 415 -8.11 -1.04 5.66
CA TYR A 415 -7.62 -2.38 5.96
C TYR A 415 -8.24 -3.40 4.99
N GLY A 416 -7.66 -4.59 4.88
CA GLY A 416 -8.20 -5.64 4.02
C GLY A 416 -7.16 -6.64 3.59
N ASN A 417 -7.57 -7.89 3.39
CA ASN A 417 -6.75 -8.96 2.85
C ASN A 417 -7.58 -9.76 1.83
N LYS A 418 -8.20 -10.89 2.21
CA LYS A 418 -9.16 -11.60 1.34
C LYS A 418 -10.11 -12.55 2.08
N GLY A 419 -11.32 -12.68 1.52
CA GLY A 419 -12.27 -13.73 1.87
C GLY A 419 -12.03 -15.01 1.07
N SER A 420 -12.25 -16.20 1.62
CA SER A 420 -12.74 -16.48 2.99
C SER A 420 -11.63 -16.48 4.07
N THR A 421 -10.35 -16.34 3.71
CA THR A 421 -9.20 -16.43 4.64
C THR A 421 -9.39 -15.61 5.92
N ASP A 422 -9.82 -14.35 5.81
CA ASP A 422 -9.96 -13.45 6.95
C ASP A 422 -11.05 -13.85 7.96
N GLN A 423 -11.96 -14.75 7.59
CA GLN A 423 -12.94 -15.35 8.51
C GLN A 423 -12.25 -16.12 9.64
N HIS A 424 -11.05 -16.63 9.39
CA HIS A 424 -10.19 -17.31 10.35
C HIS A 424 -9.14 -16.38 10.99
N ALA A 425 -9.21 -15.07 10.74
CA ALA A 425 -8.34 -14.05 11.32
C ALA A 425 -9.13 -12.98 12.10
N TYR A 426 -9.63 -11.93 11.42
CA TYR A 426 -10.14 -10.72 12.08
C TYR A 426 -11.64 -10.45 11.89
N ILE A 427 -12.38 -11.28 11.16
CA ILE A 427 -13.86 -11.13 11.04
C ILE A 427 -14.57 -11.22 12.41
N GLN A 428 -13.99 -11.90 13.41
CA GLN A 428 -14.51 -11.87 14.78
C GLN A 428 -14.50 -10.46 15.38
N GLN A 429 -13.44 -9.67 15.16
CA GLN A 429 -13.43 -8.24 15.51
C GLN A 429 -14.48 -7.48 14.70
N LEU A 430 -14.61 -7.77 13.39
CA LEU A 430 -15.60 -7.08 12.55
C LEU A 430 -17.05 -7.37 12.98
N ARG A 431 -17.32 -8.52 13.58
CA ARG A 431 -18.68 -8.93 13.98
C ARG A 431 -19.02 -8.55 15.42
N GLU A 432 -18.12 -8.78 16.37
CA GLU A 432 -18.40 -8.64 17.82
C GLU A 432 -17.51 -7.64 18.56
N GLY A 433 -16.48 -7.10 17.91
CA GLY A 433 -15.63 -6.04 18.46
C GLY A 433 -16.27 -4.66 18.47
N VAL A 434 -15.44 -3.63 18.70
CA VAL A 434 -15.81 -2.20 18.66
C VAL A 434 -16.48 -1.85 17.32
N HIS A 435 -17.35 -0.83 17.25
CA HIS A 435 -18.02 -0.42 15.99
C HIS A 435 -17.29 0.74 15.29
N ASN A 436 -15.99 0.60 15.11
CA ASN A 436 -15.11 1.59 14.46
C ASN A 436 -14.87 1.34 12.97
N PHE A 437 -15.72 0.57 12.28
CA PHE A 437 -15.49 0.23 10.86
C PHE A 437 -16.80 0.01 10.08
N PHE A 438 -16.69 0.07 8.75
CA PHE A 438 -17.65 -0.48 7.78
C PHE A 438 -16.92 -1.35 6.75
N VAL A 439 -17.65 -2.23 6.07
CA VAL A 439 -17.04 -3.24 5.16
C VAL A 439 -17.43 -2.98 3.70
N THR A 440 -16.46 -3.02 2.78
CA THR A 440 -16.71 -3.08 1.35
C THR A 440 -16.31 -4.45 0.81
N PHE A 441 -17.30 -5.26 0.46
CA PHE A 441 -17.06 -6.54 -0.21
C PHE A 441 -16.76 -6.32 -1.69
N ILE A 442 -15.77 -7.02 -2.25
CA ILE A 442 -15.61 -7.15 -3.70
C ILE A 442 -16.01 -8.58 -4.10
N GLU A 443 -17.12 -8.68 -4.83
CA GLU A 443 -17.71 -9.93 -5.31
C GLU A 443 -17.36 -10.15 -6.79
N VAL A 444 -17.10 -11.39 -7.18
CA VAL A 444 -16.78 -11.76 -8.56
C VAL A 444 -17.71 -12.89 -9.00
N LEU A 445 -18.59 -12.63 -9.96
CA LEU A 445 -19.66 -13.56 -10.35
C LEU A 445 -19.19 -14.76 -11.19
N ARG A 446 -17.96 -14.73 -11.69
CA ARG A 446 -17.35 -15.82 -12.46
C ARG A 446 -16.15 -16.38 -11.69
N ASP A 447 -16.31 -17.58 -11.15
CA ASP A 447 -15.26 -18.28 -10.41
C ASP A 447 -14.10 -18.70 -11.30
N ARG A 448 -14.40 -19.20 -12.50
CA ARG A 448 -13.45 -19.77 -13.46
C ARG A 448 -13.84 -19.45 -14.91
N PRO A 449 -12.91 -19.55 -15.88
CA PRO A 449 -13.27 -19.60 -17.30
C PRO A 449 -14.28 -20.73 -17.59
N PRO A 450 -15.22 -20.55 -18.54
CA PRO A 450 -16.20 -21.58 -18.89
C PRO A 450 -15.58 -22.95 -19.19
N GLY A 451 -16.29 -24.04 -18.88
CA GLY A 451 -15.81 -25.41 -19.11
C GLY A 451 -14.91 -25.97 -18.00
N HIS A 452 -14.78 -25.27 -16.87
CA HIS A 452 -13.99 -25.69 -15.70
C HIS A 452 -14.90 -26.09 -14.52
N ASP A 453 -16.03 -26.70 -14.86
CA ASP A 453 -17.23 -26.91 -14.05
C ASP A 453 -17.08 -28.13 -13.12
N TRP A 454 -15.94 -28.22 -12.42
CA TRP A 454 -15.66 -29.30 -11.48
C TRP A 454 -16.44 -29.11 -10.17
N GLU A 455 -17.46 -29.96 -9.99
CA GLU A 455 -18.22 -30.14 -8.76
C GLU A 455 -17.38 -30.83 -7.67
N LEU A 456 -17.51 -30.34 -6.43
CA LEU A 456 -16.99 -30.98 -5.21
C LEU A 456 -17.97 -32.02 -4.68
N GLU A 457 -19.25 -31.66 -4.69
CA GLU A 457 -20.40 -32.49 -4.33
C GLU A 457 -21.52 -32.24 -5.37
N PRO A 458 -22.50 -33.14 -5.55
CA PRO A 458 -23.47 -33.04 -6.66
C PRO A 458 -24.20 -31.69 -6.72
N GLY A 459 -23.95 -30.93 -7.80
CA GLY A 459 -24.48 -29.58 -8.01
C GLY A 459 -23.83 -28.47 -7.16
N VAL A 460 -22.64 -28.68 -6.60
CA VAL A 460 -21.91 -27.71 -5.76
C VAL A 460 -20.43 -27.64 -6.16
N THR A 461 -19.98 -26.46 -6.60
CA THR A 461 -18.57 -26.18 -6.93
C THR A 461 -17.84 -25.50 -5.77
N CYS A 462 -16.52 -25.32 -5.91
CA CYS A 462 -15.74 -24.47 -5.00
C CYS A 462 -16.17 -22.98 -5.05
N GLY A 463 -16.77 -22.54 -6.16
CA GLY A 463 -17.31 -21.19 -6.32
C GLY A 463 -18.54 -20.96 -5.46
N ASP A 464 -19.47 -21.92 -5.45
CA ASP A 464 -20.68 -21.87 -4.62
C ASP A 464 -20.35 -21.77 -3.12
N TYR A 465 -19.28 -22.45 -2.66
CA TYR A 465 -18.75 -22.25 -1.31
C TYR A 465 -18.19 -20.84 -1.11
N LEU A 466 -17.42 -20.29 -2.04
CA LEU A 466 -16.83 -18.95 -1.92
C LEU A 466 -17.91 -17.85 -1.89
N PHE A 467 -18.93 -17.96 -2.76
CA PHE A 467 -20.12 -17.13 -2.77
C PHE A 467 -20.93 -17.26 -1.46
N GLY A 468 -21.19 -18.49 -1.00
CA GLY A 468 -21.87 -18.76 0.27
C GLY A 468 -21.12 -18.18 1.48
N MET A 469 -19.78 -18.21 1.44
CA MET A 469 -18.91 -17.62 2.46
C MET A 469 -18.95 -16.09 2.44
N LEU A 470 -19.02 -15.44 1.27
CA LEU A 470 -19.24 -13.99 1.17
C LEU A 470 -20.60 -13.62 1.74
N GLN A 471 -21.68 -14.21 1.21
CA GLN A 471 -23.05 -13.83 1.54
C GLN A 471 -23.40 -14.19 2.99
N GLY A 472 -22.83 -15.27 3.52
CA GLY A 472 -22.83 -15.63 4.93
C GLY A 472 -22.16 -14.57 5.81
N THR A 473 -20.95 -14.12 5.45
CA THR A 473 -20.23 -13.06 6.19
C THR A 473 -20.97 -11.73 6.14
N ARG A 474 -21.36 -11.28 4.93
CA ARG A 474 -22.16 -10.08 4.68
C ARG A 474 -23.47 -10.06 5.48
N SER A 475 -24.05 -11.22 5.76
CA SER A 475 -25.28 -11.35 6.56
C SER A 475 -25.03 -11.52 8.06
N ALA A 476 -23.95 -12.19 8.47
CA ALA A 476 -23.54 -12.32 9.87
C ALA A 476 -23.07 -10.98 10.47
N LEU A 477 -22.47 -10.11 9.65
CA LEU A 477 -22.18 -8.71 9.96
C LEU A 477 -23.45 -7.86 10.03
N TYR A 478 -24.35 -8.01 9.05
CA TYR A 478 -25.62 -7.27 9.01
C TYR A 478 -26.55 -7.56 10.20
N ALA A 479 -26.53 -8.79 10.71
CA ALA A 479 -27.22 -9.23 11.94
C ALA A 479 -26.61 -8.65 13.24
N LYS A 480 -25.52 -7.87 13.14
CA LYS A 480 -24.87 -7.13 14.22
C LYS A 480 -24.78 -5.63 13.91
N ASP A 481 -25.68 -5.14 13.05
CA ASP A 481 -25.79 -3.74 12.61
C ASP A 481 -24.52 -3.14 12.02
N ARG A 482 -23.64 -3.99 11.48
CA ARG A 482 -22.43 -3.56 10.78
C ARG A 482 -22.79 -3.16 9.35
N GLU A 483 -22.40 -1.95 8.99
CA GLU A 483 -22.66 -1.36 7.68
C GLU A 483 -21.77 -2.00 6.60
N SER A 484 -22.34 -2.27 5.43
CA SER A 484 -21.59 -2.82 4.30
C SER A 484 -22.03 -2.33 2.92
N ILE A 485 -21.03 -2.16 2.06
CA ILE A 485 -21.13 -1.95 0.60
C ILE A 485 -20.78 -3.28 -0.08
N THR A 486 -21.36 -3.58 -1.24
CA THR A 486 -20.89 -4.67 -2.11
C THR A 486 -20.66 -4.15 -3.53
N VAL A 487 -19.40 -4.19 -3.99
CA VAL A 487 -19.01 -3.93 -5.37
C VAL A 487 -18.89 -5.28 -6.07
N THR A 488 -19.69 -5.52 -7.09
CA THR A 488 -19.73 -6.79 -7.81
C THR A 488 -19.21 -6.61 -9.23
N VAL A 489 -18.31 -7.47 -9.69
CA VAL A 489 -17.86 -7.53 -11.09
C VAL A 489 -18.17 -8.88 -11.70
N GLN A 490 -18.47 -8.91 -13.00
CA GLN A 490 -18.81 -10.14 -13.71
C GLN A 490 -17.64 -11.14 -13.70
N GLU A 491 -16.41 -10.68 -13.85
CA GLU A 491 -15.16 -11.44 -13.73
C GLU A 491 -13.98 -10.49 -13.44
N VAL A 492 -12.79 -11.05 -13.16
CA VAL A 492 -11.54 -10.26 -13.13
C VAL A 492 -10.87 -10.38 -14.50
N ASN A 493 -10.86 -9.27 -15.24
CA ASN A 493 -10.21 -9.12 -16.54
C ASN A 493 -9.68 -7.66 -16.65
N PRO A 494 -8.88 -7.30 -17.67
CA PRO A 494 -8.26 -5.97 -17.73
C PRO A 494 -9.30 -4.84 -17.69
N ARG A 495 -10.42 -4.99 -18.41
CA ARG A 495 -11.52 -4.03 -18.44
C ARG A 495 -12.18 -3.85 -17.05
N SER A 496 -12.41 -4.92 -16.29
CA SER A 496 -13.03 -4.81 -14.96
C SER A 496 -12.06 -4.28 -13.90
N VAL A 497 -10.77 -4.60 -13.97
CA VAL A 497 -9.74 -4.02 -13.08
C VAL A 497 -9.53 -2.54 -13.38
N GLY A 498 -9.48 -2.14 -14.65
CA GLY A 498 -9.43 -0.73 -15.04
C GLY A 498 -10.65 0.06 -14.53
N ALA A 499 -11.85 -0.52 -14.64
CA ALA A 499 -13.06 0.06 -14.08
C ALA A 499 -13.02 0.18 -12.53
N LEU A 500 -12.51 -0.82 -11.81
CA LEU A 500 -12.35 -0.75 -10.35
C LEU A 500 -11.38 0.38 -9.94
N ILE A 501 -10.26 0.54 -10.65
CA ILE A 501 -9.30 1.63 -10.41
C ILE A 501 -9.97 3.00 -10.64
N GLY A 502 -10.62 3.19 -11.80
CA GLY A 502 -11.31 4.45 -12.12
C GLY A 502 -12.43 4.81 -11.15
N LEU A 503 -13.16 3.80 -10.64
CA LEU A 503 -14.23 3.97 -9.66
C LEU A 503 -13.71 4.53 -8.33
N TYR A 504 -12.64 3.94 -7.79
CA TYR A 504 -12.11 4.34 -6.49
C TYR A 504 -11.33 5.65 -6.53
N GLU A 505 -10.56 5.92 -7.60
CA GLU A 505 -9.90 7.22 -7.78
C GLU A 505 -10.92 8.36 -7.80
N ARG A 506 -12.04 8.16 -8.50
CA ARG A 506 -13.11 9.15 -8.56
C ARG A 506 -13.84 9.30 -7.23
N ALA A 507 -14.11 8.19 -6.53
CA ALA A 507 -14.76 8.23 -5.21
C ALA A 507 -13.91 9.00 -4.19
N VAL A 508 -12.58 8.86 -4.24
CA VAL A 508 -11.63 9.68 -3.48
C VAL A 508 -11.74 11.16 -3.84
N GLY A 509 -11.76 11.50 -5.15
CA GLY A 509 -11.90 12.89 -5.61
C GLY A 509 -13.22 13.55 -5.17
N ILE A 510 -14.35 12.83 -5.26
CA ILE A 510 -15.66 13.30 -4.80
C ILE A 510 -15.67 13.46 -3.27
N TYR A 511 -15.25 12.44 -2.52
CA TYR A 511 -15.23 12.49 -1.05
C TYR A 511 -14.36 13.64 -0.53
N ALA A 512 -13.19 13.88 -1.15
CA ALA A 512 -12.31 14.98 -0.79
C ALA A 512 -12.99 16.36 -0.94
N SER A 513 -13.84 16.57 -1.96
CA SER A 513 -14.65 17.79 -2.07
C SER A 513 -15.74 17.86 -0.99
N LEU A 514 -16.40 16.74 -0.65
CA LEU A 514 -17.42 16.70 0.41
C LEU A 514 -16.87 17.07 1.81
N VAL A 515 -15.57 16.82 2.04
CA VAL A 515 -14.84 17.14 3.29
C VAL A 515 -13.83 18.29 3.14
N ASN A 516 -13.84 18.99 1.99
CA ASN A 516 -13.08 20.21 1.71
C ASN A 516 -11.53 20.10 1.74
N ILE A 517 -10.92 18.97 1.35
CA ILE A 517 -9.45 18.77 1.40
C ILE A 517 -8.80 18.63 0.01
N ASN A 518 -7.52 19.03 -0.12
CA ASN A 518 -6.72 18.73 -1.32
C ASN A 518 -6.33 17.23 -1.33
N ALA A 519 -6.96 16.45 -2.21
CA ALA A 519 -6.68 15.02 -2.37
C ALA A 519 -5.30 14.69 -2.96
N TYR A 520 -4.60 15.67 -3.53
CA TYR A 520 -3.57 15.44 -4.55
C TYR A 520 -2.14 15.82 -4.15
N HIS A 521 -1.94 16.53 -3.03
CA HIS A 521 -0.63 16.68 -2.38
C HIS A 521 -0.32 15.54 -1.37
N GLN A 522 0.89 15.50 -0.79
CA GLN A 522 1.33 14.51 0.22
C GLN A 522 2.39 15.05 1.24
N PRO A 523 2.13 16.16 1.97
CA PRO A 523 3.15 16.83 2.79
C PRO A 523 3.74 15.97 3.92
N GLY A 524 2.97 15.03 4.50
CA GLY A 524 3.45 14.15 5.58
C GLY A 524 4.59 13.22 5.17
N VAL A 525 4.69 12.86 3.88
CA VAL A 525 5.76 11.99 3.37
C VAL A 525 7.10 12.73 3.31
N GLU A 526 7.09 14.02 2.96
CA GLU A 526 8.31 14.84 2.90
C GLU A 526 8.89 15.13 4.30
N ALA A 527 8.04 15.23 5.32
CA ALA A 527 8.48 15.34 6.72
C ALA A 527 9.29 14.10 7.17
N GLY A 528 8.82 12.89 6.82
CA GLY A 528 9.52 11.63 7.11
C GLY A 528 10.88 11.55 6.41
N LYS A 529 10.94 11.91 5.12
CA LYS A 529 12.19 11.97 4.35
C LYS A 529 13.21 12.95 4.95
N LYS A 530 12.76 14.13 5.40
CA LYS A 530 13.63 15.13 6.05
C LYS A 530 14.23 14.58 7.34
N ALA A 531 13.41 14.00 8.22
CA ALA A 531 13.88 13.41 9.48
C ALA A 531 14.88 12.26 9.25
N ALA A 532 14.65 11.40 8.25
CA ALA A 532 15.60 10.35 7.87
C ALA A 532 16.94 10.95 7.37
N GLY A 533 16.89 12.03 6.59
CA GLY A 533 18.09 12.77 6.16
C GLY A 533 18.88 13.37 7.32
N GLU A 534 18.21 13.88 8.35
CA GLU A 534 18.83 14.42 9.57
C GLU A 534 19.54 13.32 10.37
N VAL A 535 18.95 12.13 10.51
CA VAL A 535 19.58 10.96 11.13
C VAL A 535 20.81 10.49 10.34
N LEU A 536 20.74 10.43 9.01
CA LEU A 536 21.89 10.07 8.16
C LEU A 536 23.03 11.12 8.24
N ALA A 537 22.70 12.40 8.36
CA ALA A 537 23.68 13.46 8.57
C ALA A 537 24.32 13.39 9.97
N LEU A 538 23.58 12.98 10.99
CA LEU A 538 24.11 12.70 12.33
C LEU A 538 25.03 11.47 12.32
N GLN A 539 24.65 10.39 11.64
CA GLN A 539 25.48 9.19 11.51
C GLN A 539 26.84 9.48 10.87
N LYS A 540 26.91 10.38 9.88
CA LYS A 540 28.19 10.83 9.31
C LYS A 540 29.07 11.57 10.32
N ARG A 541 28.49 12.43 11.18
CA ARG A 541 29.24 13.10 12.27
C ARG A 541 29.76 12.09 13.30
N VAL A 542 28.94 11.12 13.70
CA VAL A 542 29.34 10.03 14.61
C VAL A 542 30.50 9.23 14.03
N LEU A 543 30.45 8.84 12.75
CA LEU A 543 31.54 8.14 12.07
C LEU A 543 32.85 8.95 12.07
N ALA A 544 32.80 10.24 11.72
CA ALA A 544 33.97 11.11 11.73
C ALA A 544 34.60 11.26 13.13
N VAL A 545 33.78 11.45 14.17
CA VAL A 545 34.22 11.54 15.57
C VAL A 545 34.86 10.24 16.07
N LEU A 546 34.27 9.08 15.72
CA LEU A 546 34.84 7.79 16.08
C LEU A 546 36.13 7.50 15.30
N ASN A 547 36.23 7.93 14.03
CA ASN A 547 37.46 7.81 13.24
C ASN A 547 38.61 8.64 13.85
N GLU A 548 38.38 9.91 14.16
CA GLU A 548 39.37 10.79 14.82
C GLU A 548 39.90 10.19 16.13
N ALA A 549 39.01 9.64 16.96
CA ALA A 549 39.36 8.98 18.22
C ALA A 549 40.13 7.65 18.02
N SER A 550 39.89 6.96 16.90
CA SER A 550 40.56 5.70 16.52
C SER A 550 41.94 5.92 15.88
N CYS A 551 42.19 7.11 15.33
CA CYS A 551 43.49 7.51 14.80
C CYS A 551 44.49 7.98 15.87
N LYS A 552 44.09 8.05 17.15
CA LYS A 552 44.97 8.36 18.29
C LYS A 552 45.79 7.14 18.70
N GLN A 553 46.94 7.36 19.33
CA GLN A 553 47.79 6.29 19.88
C GLN A 553 48.08 6.53 21.37
N PRO A 554 47.61 5.64 22.28
CA PRO A 554 46.66 4.55 22.01
C PRO A 554 45.30 5.07 21.51
N VAL A 555 44.50 4.16 20.93
CA VAL A 555 43.10 4.41 20.57
C VAL A 555 42.32 4.96 21.77
N GLU A 556 41.38 5.86 21.52
CA GLU A 556 40.54 6.53 22.52
C GLU A 556 39.08 6.04 22.42
N PRO A 557 38.65 5.01 23.18
CA PRO A 557 37.25 4.57 23.17
C PRO A 557 36.36 5.58 23.90
N LEU A 558 35.37 6.13 23.20
CA LEU A 558 34.51 7.21 23.69
C LEU A 558 33.21 6.68 24.31
N THR A 559 32.74 7.31 25.39
CA THR A 559 31.36 7.12 25.86
C THR A 559 30.35 7.77 24.91
N ILE A 560 29.07 7.42 25.05
CA ILE A 560 27.99 8.02 24.26
C ILE A 560 27.89 9.54 24.48
N GLU A 561 28.10 9.99 25.71
CA GLU A 561 28.17 11.41 26.08
C GLU A 561 29.33 12.12 25.38
N GLU A 562 30.53 11.52 25.39
CA GLU A 562 31.72 12.10 24.73
C GLU A 562 31.56 12.17 23.20
N VAL A 563 30.87 11.19 22.59
CA VAL A 563 30.50 11.27 21.16
C VAL A 563 29.49 12.39 20.92
N ALA A 564 28.50 12.56 21.80
CA ALA A 564 27.46 13.58 21.65
C ALA A 564 28.01 15.01 21.78
N ASP A 565 28.91 15.25 22.73
CA ASP A 565 29.63 16.52 22.90
C ASP A 565 30.47 16.84 21.65
N ARG A 566 31.24 15.87 21.14
CA ARG A 566 32.08 16.03 19.93
C ARG A 566 31.27 16.14 18.63
N CYS A 567 30.09 15.53 18.55
CA CYS A 567 29.14 15.71 17.44
C CYS A 567 28.36 17.03 17.52
N HIS A 568 28.52 17.80 18.61
CA HIS A 568 27.74 18.99 18.96
C HIS A 568 26.23 18.74 18.92
N ALA A 569 25.80 17.58 19.44
CA ALA A 569 24.45 17.04 19.30
C ALA A 569 23.99 16.33 20.59
N THR A 570 24.14 17.01 21.72
CA THR A 570 23.79 16.51 23.06
C THR A 570 22.29 16.22 23.24
N GLU A 571 21.43 16.98 22.56
CA GLU A 571 19.98 16.74 22.53
C GLU A 571 19.62 15.44 21.76
N ASP A 572 20.45 15.04 20.79
CA ASP A 572 20.27 13.84 19.96
C ASP A 572 20.90 12.58 20.59
N ILE A 573 21.29 12.60 21.86
CA ILE A 573 22.10 11.53 22.49
C ILE A 573 21.45 10.13 22.41
N GLU A 574 20.11 10.01 22.45
CA GLU A 574 19.47 8.72 22.19
C GLU A 574 19.72 8.25 20.76
N MET A 575 19.57 9.14 19.76
CA MET A 575 19.77 8.80 18.35
C MET A 575 21.24 8.44 18.06
N ILE A 576 22.20 9.14 18.69
CA ILE A 576 23.63 8.78 18.64
C ILE A 576 23.85 7.36 19.15
N TYR A 577 23.24 6.99 20.28
CA TYR A 577 23.27 5.62 20.79
C TYR A 577 22.59 4.62 19.83
N LYS A 578 21.44 4.94 19.22
CA LYS A 578 20.80 4.05 18.21
C LYS A 578 21.70 3.83 16.99
N ILE A 579 22.32 4.89 16.50
CA ILE A 579 23.28 4.87 15.39
C ILE A 579 24.46 3.98 15.74
N ILE A 580 25.07 4.16 16.92
CA ILE A 580 26.20 3.36 17.40
C ILE A 580 25.80 1.89 17.55
N ALA A 581 24.64 1.60 18.14
CA ALA A 581 24.14 0.23 18.29
C ALA A 581 23.86 -0.44 16.92
N HIS A 582 23.31 0.31 15.95
CA HIS A 582 23.12 -0.17 14.58
C HIS A 582 24.47 -0.45 13.89
N MET A 583 25.44 0.47 13.98
CA MET A 583 26.75 0.29 13.35
C MET A 583 27.54 -0.86 13.98
N ALA A 584 27.51 -1.00 15.31
CA ALA A 584 28.16 -2.10 16.01
C ALA A 584 27.52 -3.46 15.72
N ALA A 585 26.20 -3.52 15.49
CA ALA A 585 25.52 -4.73 15.04
C ALA A 585 25.77 -5.09 13.55
N ASN A 586 26.50 -4.25 12.82
CA ASN A 586 26.90 -4.45 11.42
C ASN A 586 28.43 -4.30 11.26
N ASP A 587 29.21 -4.57 12.32
CA ASP A 587 30.68 -4.53 12.36
C ASP A 587 31.34 -3.18 11.96
N ARG A 588 30.56 -2.09 11.86
CA ARG A 588 31.00 -0.73 11.51
C ARG A 588 31.40 0.13 12.71
N ALA A 589 31.35 -0.41 13.92
CA ALA A 589 31.88 0.19 15.15
C ALA A 589 32.21 -0.93 16.16
N LEU A 590 33.29 -0.78 16.93
CA LEU A 590 33.70 -1.76 17.93
C LEU A 590 33.35 -1.28 19.34
N ILE A 591 32.90 -2.22 20.18
CA ILE A 591 32.60 -2.01 21.60
C ILE A 591 33.86 -2.34 22.42
N ALA A 592 34.43 -1.32 23.07
CA ALA A 592 35.58 -1.50 23.97
C ALA A 592 35.16 -1.88 25.39
N GLU A 593 34.07 -1.29 25.89
CA GLU A 593 33.52 -1.53 27.23
C GLU A 593 31.99 -1.57 27.17
N GLY A 594 31.39 -2.35 28.09
CA GLY A 594 29.94 -2.45 28.23
C GLY A 594 29.26 -3.31 27.17
N SER A 595 28.03 -2.94 26.81
CA SER A 595 27.26 -3.54 25.71
C SER A 595 26.12 -2.60 25.31
N CYS A 596 25.57 -2.74 24.10
CA CYS A 596 24.38 -1.97 23.71
C CYS A 596 23.16 -2.22 24.61
N GLY A 597 23.08 -3.34 25.33
CA GLY A 597 22.04 -3.58 26.33
C GLY A 597 22.14 -2.70 27.59
N SER A 598 23.25 -1.96 27.76
CA SER A 598 23.49 -1.08 28.92
C SER A 598 24.27 0.18 28.48
N PRO A 599 23.60 1.21 27.93
CA PRO A 599 24.28 2.37 27.34
C PRO A 599 25.18 3.16 28.30
N ARG A 600 24.89 3.14 29.61
CA ARG A 600 25.64 3.87 30.66
C ARG A 600 27.09 3.38 30.88
N SER A 601 27.48 2.24 30.31
CA SER A 601 28.83 1.71 30.39
C SER A 601 29.42 1.42 29.00
N LEU A 602 28.77 1.89 27.95
CA LEU A 602 29.14 1.64 26.57
C LEU A 602 30.25 2.60 26.13
N LYS A 603 31.42 2.07 25.79
CA LYS A 603 32.48 2.80 25.07
C LYS A 603 32.73 2.20 23.70
N VAL A 604 32.93 3.05 22.70
CA VAL A 604 33.07 2.64 21.29
C VAL A 604 34.16 3.38 20.53
N PHE A 605 34.62 2.75 19.46
CA PHE A 605 35.65 3.23 18.52
C PHE A 605 35.44 2.56 17.14
N LEU A 606 36.24 2.90 16.12
CA LEU A 606 36.29 2.17 14.84
C LEU A 606 37.46 1.19 14.82
N GLY A 607 37.27 0.01 14.21
CA GLY A 607 38.32 -1.01 14.15
C GLY A 607 39.54 -0.63 13.32
N GLU A 608 39.36 0.25 12.33
CA GLU A 608 40.42 0.78 11.48
C GLU A 608 40.35 2.31 11.46
N CYS A 609 41.52 2.97 11.50
CA CYS A 609 41.65 4.41 11.30
C CYS A 609 41.71 4.70 9.80
N ASN A 610 40.68 5.34 9.25
CA ASN A 610 40.63 5.72 7.84
C ASN A 610 41.17 7.14 7.68
N VAL A 611 42.46 7.27 7.37
CA VAL A 611 43.15 8.56 7.29
C VAL A 611 42.61 9.43 6.13
N ASP A 612 42.16 8.83 5.04
CA ASP A 612 41.67 9.57 3.87
C ASP A 612 40.31 10.24 4.15
N GLU A 613 39.48 9.68 5.03
CA GLU A 613 38.22 10.28 5.50
C GLU A 613 38.40 11.45 6.49
N LEU A 614 39.64 11.77 6.91
CA LEU A 614 39.94 12.96 7.73
C LEU A 614 40.20 14.22 6.87
N PHE A 615 40.31 14.09 5.55
CA PHE A 615 40.74 15.17 4.65
C PHE A 615 39.84 15.35 3.40
N ALA A 616 38.64 14.77 3.38
CA ALA A 616 37.68 14.76 2.27
C ALA A 616 36.32 15.40 2.62
#